data_AF-A0AB37UKI7-F1
#
_entry.id   AF-A0AB37UKI7-F1
#
_cell.length_a   1.000
_cell.length_b   1.000
_cell.length_c   1.000
_cell.angle_alpha   90.00
_cell.angle_beta   90.00
_cell.angle_gamma   90.00
#
_symmetry.space_group_name_H-M   'P 1'
#
loop_
_entity.id
_entity.type
_entity.pdbx_description
1 polymer ?
#
loop_
_entity_poly.entity_id
_entity_poly.type
_entity_poly.pdbx_seq_one_letter_code
_entity_poly.pdbx_strand_id
1 'polypeptide(L)'
;MIDLYDLIRNIQKRPAMYLGQASVSNLRTFLAGYCFARRQLGIPQTSQEQRFAEFPIWIQQKFNLTSNQTWDRIVMFFSQDDRAALEQFFQLFDEFVHEHPIELQADTKTNLIAVARTQE
;
A
#
# COMPACT_ATOMS: atom_id res chain seq x y z
N MET A 1 -15.58 4.52 -2.40
CA MET A 1 -14.88 3.57 -1.50
C MET A 1 -13.50 4.14 -1.29
N ILE A 2 -13.01 4.24 -0.05
CA ILE A 2 -11.63 4.69 0.20
C ILE A 2 -10.71 3.62 -0.35
N ASP A 3 -9.72 4.00 -1.16
CA ASP A 3 -8.75 3.07 -1.71
C ASP A 3 -7.63 2.76 -0.69
N LEU A 4 -6.71 1.85 -1.02
CA LEU A 4 -5.69 1.41 -0.06
C LEU A 4 -4.74 2.55 0.32
N TYR A 5 -4.36 3.39 -0.65
CA TYR A 5 -3.40 4.46 -0.39
C TYR A 5 -4.04 5.56 0.46
N ASP A 6 -5.27 5.96 0.17
CA ASP A 6 -6.04 6.87 1.02
C ASP A 6 -6.24 6.30 2.43
N LEU A 7 -6.48 4.99 2.56
CA LEU A 7 -6.57 4.32 3.86
C LEU A 7 -5.26 4.46 4.64
N ILE A 8 -4.12 4.18 4.02
CA ILE A 8 -2.79 4.36 4.63
C ILE A 8 -2.56 5.82 5.04
N ARG A 9 -2.95 6.79 4.20
CA ARG A 9 -2.85 8.23 4.53
C ARG A 9 -3.75 8.66 5.67
N ASN A 10 -4.95 8.09 5.77
CA ASN A 10 -5.85 8.36 6.88
C ASN A 10 -5.30 7.80 8.19
N ILE A 11 -4.66 6.62 8.15
CA ILE A 11 -3.95 6.06 9.30
C ILE A 11 -2.76 6.95 9.69
N GLN A 12 -1.97 7.45 8.73
CA GLN A 12 -0.87 8.39 9.00
C GLN A 12 -1.33 9.64 9.76
N LYS A 13 -2.49 10.20 9.40
CA LYS A 13 -3.04 11.39 10.05
C LYS A 13 -3.51 11.13 11.49
N ARG A 14 -4.05 9.95 11.78
CA ARG A 14 -4.62 9.61 13.10
C ARG A 14 -4.31 8.17 13.52
N PRO A 15 -3.04 7.78 13.74
CA PRO A 15 -2.65 6.37 13.88
C PRO A 15 -3.33 5.68 15.06
N ALA A 16 -3.43 6.34 16.23
CA ALA A 16 -4.09 5.76 17.40
C ALA A 16 -5.58 5.42 17.18
N MET A 17 -6.28 6.16 16.31
CA MET A 17 -7.70 5.91 16.01
C MET A 17 -7.91 4.60 15.25
N TYR A 18 -6.96 4.21 14.40
CA TYR A 18 -7.06 3.00 13.57
C TYR A 18 -6.33 1.81 14.21
N LEU A 19 -5.21 2.07 14.87
CA LEU A 19 -4.26 1.04 15.32
C LEU A 19 -4.31 0.78 16.83
N GLY A 20 -5.07 1.58 17.60
CA GLY A 20 -5.09 1.59 19.07
C GLY A 20 -3.82 2.20 19.70
N GLN A 21 -2.66 1.87 19.13
CA GLN A 21 -1.34 2.41 19.45
C GLN A 21 -0.59 2.69 18.14
N ALA A 22 0.17 3.79 18.11
CA ALA A 22 1.02 4.16 16.99
C ALA A 22 2.22 3.21 16.90
N SER A 23 2.03 2.04 16.27
CA SER A 23 3.04 0.99 16.11
C SER A 23 3.02 0.44 14.69
N VAL A 24 4.22 0.27 14.11
CA VAL A 24 4.39 -0.31 12.77
C VAL A 24 3.91 -1.77 12.69
N SER A 25 4.03 -2.54 13.78
CA SER A 25 3.53 -3.92 13.84
C SER A 25 2.00 -3.97 13.90
N ASN A 26 1.35 -3.00 14.55
CA ASN A 26 -0.11 -2.87 14.50
C ASN A 26 -0.57 -2.48 13.10
N LEU A 27 0.14 -1.59 12.42
CA LEU A 27 -0.15 -1.24 11.02
C LEU A 27 -0.07 -2.47 10.10
N ARG A 28 0.99 -3.27 10.21
CA ARG A 28 1.10 -4.51 9.41
C ARG A 28 -0.07 -5.45 9.67
N THR A 29 -0.42 -5.66 10.94
CA THR A 29 -1.54 -6.52 11.33
C THR A 29 -2.87 -5.99 10.78
N PHE A 30 -3.09 -4.68 10.85
CA PHE A 30 -4.27 -4.01 10.29
C PHE A 30 -4.38 -4.24 8.78
N LEU A 31 -3.31 -4.01 8.02
CA LEU A 31 -3.29 -4.19 6.57
C LEU A 31 -3.46 -5.66 6.17
N ALA A 32 -2.88 -6.59 6.93
CA ALA A 32 -3.10 -8.02 6.71
C ALA A 32 -4.57 -8.41 6.92
N GLY A 33 -5.22 -7.88 7.96
CA GLY A 33 -6.65 -8.08 8.22
C GLY A 33 -7.54 -7.49 7.11
N TYR A 34 -7.23 -6.29 6.63
CA TYR A 34 -7.90 -5.67 5.49
C TYR A 34 -7.81 -6.55 4.23
N CYS A 35 -6.61 -6.99 3.86
CA CYS A 35 -6.40 -7.88 2.70
C CYS A 35 -7.12 -9.22 2.87
N PHE A 36 -7.08 -9.80 4.07
CA PHE A 36 -7.77 -11.05 4.38
C PHE A 36 -9.29 -10.91 4.23
N ALA A 37 -9.88 -9.85 4.79
CA ALA A 37 -11.32 -9.61 4.70
C ALA A 37 -11.79 -9.44 3.25
N ARG A 38 -11.06 -8.68 2.43
CA ARG A 38 -11.38 -8.53 0.99
C ARG A 38 -11.36 -9.85 0.25
N ARG A 39 -10.34 -10.69 0.51
CA ARG A 39 -10.23 -12.03 -0.08
C ARG A 39 -11.40 -12.93 0.32
N GLN A 40 -11.78 -12.93 1.60
CA GLN A 40 -12.92 -13.72 2.10
C GLN A 40 -14.24 -13.27 1.45
N LEU A 41 -14.37 -11.99 1.14
CA LEU A 41 -15.55 -11.43 0.47
C LEU A 41 -15.50 -11.55 -1.07
N GLY A 42 -14.47 -12.19 -1.64
CA GLY A 42 -14.33 -12.32 -3.10
C GLY A 42 -14.09 -11.01 -3.83
N ILE A 43 -13.65 -9.95 -3.11
CA ILE A 43 -13.39 -8.65 -3.70
C ILE A 43 -12.01 -8.68 -4.39
N PRO A 44 -11.92 -8.40 -5.69
CA PRO A 44 -10.65 -8.41 -6.40
C PRO A 44 -9.68 -7.33 -5.88
N GLN A 45 -8.39 -7.61 -6.03
CA GLN A 45 -7.35 -6.63 -5.72
C GLN A 45 -7.37 -5.50 -6.75
N THR A 46 -7.32 -4.27 -6.25
CA THR A 46 -7.07 -3.03 -7.00
C THR A 46 -5.61 -2.93 -7.42
N SER A 47 -5.30 -2.04 -8.36
CA SER A 47 -3.93 -1.77 -8.78
C SER A 47 -3.03 -1.31 -7.61
N GLN A 48 -3.59 -0.58 -6.63
CA GLN A 48 -2.86 -0.19 -5.42
C GLN A 48 -2.50 -1.38 -4.54
N GLU A 49 -3.42 -2.33 -4.36
CA GLU A 49 -3.19 -3.54 -3.56
C GLU A 49 -2.20 -4.49 -4.25
N GLN A 50 -2.29 -4.61 -5.57
CA GLN A 50 -1.31 -5.35 -6.37
C GLN A 50 0.07 -4.71 -6.27
N ARG A 51 0.16 -3.38 -6.43
CA ARG A 51 1.43 -2.67 -6.30
C ARG A 51 2.00 -2.78 -4.90
N PHE A 52 1.21 -2.58 -3.86
CA PHE A 52 1.66 -2.67 -2.47
C PHE A 52 2.12 -4.09 -2.09
N ALA A 53 1.69 -5.14 -2.79
CA ALA A 53 2.20 -6.49 -2.58
C ALA A 53 3.72 -6.62 -2.85
N GLU A 54 4.29 -5.70 -3.63
CA GLU A 54 5.73 -5.64 -3.95
C GLU A 54 6.54 -4.88 -2.88
N PHE A 55 5.89 -4.12 -1.99
CA PHE A 55 6.54 -3.35 -0.93
C PHE A 55 7.51 -4.17 -0.06
N PRO A 56 7.20 -5.41 0.36
CA PRO A 56 8.13 -6.23 1.14
C PRO A 56 9.39 -6.64 0.38
N ILE A 57 9.33 -6.79 -0.95
CA ILE A 57 10.50 -7.10 -1.77
C ILE A 57 11.33 -5.84 -1.96
N TRP A 58 10.69 -4.72 -2.28
CA TRP A 58 11.34 -3.42 -2.44
C TRP A 58 12.10 -3.00 -1.18
N ILE A 59 11.50 -3.14 0.01
CA ILE A 59 12.15 -2.75 1.26
C ILE A 59 13.38 -3.63 1.57
N GLN A 60 13.33 -4.93 1.27
CA GLN A 60 14.48 -5.82 1.43
C GLN A 60 15.64 -5.41 0.53
N GLN A 61 15.34 -5.09 -0.73
CA GLN A 61 16.33 -4.60 -1.68
C GLN A 61 16.94 -3.26 -1.23
N LYS A 62 16.09 -2.32 -0.77
CA LYS A 62 16.52 -1.01 -0.29
C LYS A 62 17.54 -1.09 0.85
N PHE A 63 17.33 -2.01 1.79
CA PHE A 63 18.23 -2.22 2.92
C PHE A 63 19.30 -3.30 2.67
N ASN A 64 19.43 -3.81 1.44
CA ASN A 64 20.36 -4.90 1.08
C ASN A 64 20.24 -6.14 1.99
N LEU A 65 19.01 -6.50 2.35
CA LEU A 65 18.71 -7.64 3.22
C LEU A 65 18.26 -8.84 2.39
N THR A 66 18.75 -10.02 2.76
CA THR A 66 18.32 -11.33 2.20
C THR A 66 17.45 -12.12 3.17
N SER A 67 16.98 -11.49 4.25
CA SER A 67 16.26 -12.17 5.33
C SER A 67 14.77 -12.32 5.04
N ASN A 68 14.16 -13.41 5.51
CA ASN A 68 12.70 -13.64 5.48
C ASN A 68 11.93 -12.83 6.53
N GLN A 69 12.49 -11.74 7.05
CA GLN A 69 11.81 -10.89 8.01
C GLN A 69 10.68 -10.11 7.33
N THR A 70 9.60 -9.88 8.08
CA THR A 70 8.51 -9.01 7.64
C THR A 70 8.99 -7.56 7.59
N TRP A 71 8.40 -6.76 6.69
CA TRP A 71 8.79 -5.37 6.49
C TRP A 71 8.69 -4.53 7.77
N ASP A 72 7.75 -4.82 8.68
CA ASP A 72 7.63 -4.10 9.95
C ASP A 72 8.82 -4.36 10.88
N ARG A 73 9.40 -5.57 10.84
CA ARG A 73 10.62 -5.90 11.58
C ARG A 73 11.84 -5.23 10.99
N ILE A 74 11.93 -5.16 9.67
CA ILE A 74 12.99 -4.43 8.97
C ILE A 74 12.93 -2.95 9.35
N VAL A 75 11.75 -2.32 9.25
CA VAL A 75 11.58 -0.90 9.64
C VAL A 75 11.92 -0.68 11.11
N MET A 76 11.44 -1.55 12.00
CA MET A 76 11.74 -1.46 13.43
C MET A 76 13.23 -1.56 13.72
N PHE A 77 13.97 -2.43 13.02
CA PHE A 77 15.39 -2.61 13.22
C PHE A 77 16.20 -1.33 12.97
N PHE A 78 15.76 -0.50 12.02
CA PHE A 78 16.38 0.79 11.70
C PHE A 78 15.79 1.99 12.46
N SER A 79 14.97 1.74 13.48
CA SER A 79 14.22 2.77 14.20
C SER A 79 14.54 2.78 15.69
N GLN A 80 14.43 3.96 16.32
CA GLN A 80 14.72 4.11 17.75
C GLN A 80 13.64 3.52 18.65
N ASP A 81 12.37 3.67 18.26
CA ASP A 81 11.21 3.18 18.98
C ASP A 81 10.03 2.91 18.02
N ASP A 82 8.92 2.39 18.55
CA ASP A 82 7.72 2.04 17.80
C ASP A 82 7.11 3.22 17.02
N ARG A 83 7.20 4.44 17.57
CA ARG A 83 6.63 5.63 16.94
C ARG A 83 7.52 6.08 15.78
N ALA A 84 8.82 6.16 16.01
CA ALA A 84 9.81 6.44 14.97
C ALA A 84 9.72 5.40 13.85
N ALA A 85 9.49 4.12 14.17
CA ALA A 85 9.30 3.07 13.18
C ALA A 85 8.04 3.27 12.33
N LEU A 86 6.94 3.70 12.95
CA LEU A 86 5.73 4.01 12.21
C LEU A 86 5.92 5.24 11.29
N GLU A 87 6.59 6.29 11.78
CA GLU A 87 6.93 7.46 10.98
C GLU A 87 7.87 7.09 9.81
N GLN A 88 8.86 6.24 10.06
CA GLN A 88 9.78 5.71 9.06
C GLN A 88 9.05 4.87 7.99
N PHE A 89 8.06 4.07 8.37
CA PHE A 89 7.22 3.36 7.41
C PHE A 89 6.56 4.33 6.43
N PHE A 90 6.00 5.44 6.91
CA PHE A 90 5.31 6.37 6.01
C PHE A 90 6.27 7.06 5.04
N GLN A 91 7.49 7.39 5.48
CA GLN A 91 8.52 7.92 4.57
C GLN A 91 8.91 6.90 3.49
N LEU A 92 9.10 5.64 3.89
CA LEU A 92 9.42 4.55 2.96
C LEU A 92 8.26 4.26 2.00
N PHE A 93 7.03 4.39 2.48
CA PHE A 93 5.84 4.27 1.65
C PHE A 93 5.77 5.40 0.62
N ASP A 94 6.12 6.63 0.98
CA ASP A 94 6.17 7.77 0.05
C ASP A 94 7.18 7.52 -1.07
N GLU A 95 8.37 7.09 -0.69
CA GLU A 95 9.44 6.77 -1.63
C GLU A 95 9.05 5.61 -2.55
N PHE A 96 8.48 4.54 -1.98
CA PHE A 96 7.98 3.42 -2.77
C PHE A 96 6.94 3.84 -3.81
N VAL A 97 5.95 4.63 -3.41
CA VAL A 97 4.89 5.11 -4.32
C VAL A 97 5.45 6.04 -5.39
N HIS A 98 6.46 6.85 -5.05
CA HIS A 98 7.13 7.72 -6.00
C HIS A 98 7.92 6.94 -7.06
N GLU A 99 8.68 5.92 -6.66
CA GLU A 99 9.46 5.07 -7.57
C GLU A 99 8.58 4.11 -8.40
N HIS A 100 7.40 3.76 -7.88
CA HIS A 100 6.52 2.76 -8.47
C HIS A 100 5.12 3.35 -8.76
N PRO A 101 5.01 4.37 -9.63
CA PRO A 101 3.73 4.98 -9.94
C PRO A 101 2.77 3.92 -10.48
N ILE A 102 1.52 4.02 -10.08
CA ILE A 102 0.46 3.20 -10.68
C ILE A 102 0.13 3.88 -11.99
N GLU A 103 0.48 3.25 -13.11
CA GLU A 103 -0.03 3.66 -14.40
C GLU A 103 -1.56 3.59 -14.32
N LEU A 104 -2.23 4.73 -14.48
CA LEU A 104 -3.67 4.73 -14.69
C LEU A 104 -3.91 3.90 -15.95
N GLN A 105 -4.34 2.66 -15.78
CA GLN A 105 -5.02 1.99 -16.86
C GLN A 105 -6.25 2.84 -17.14
N ALA A 106 -6.26 3.48 -18.31
CA ALA A 106 -7.41 4.18 -18.81
C ALA A 106 -8.60 3.23 -18.67
N ASP A 107 -9.51 3.53 -17.75
CA ASP A 107 -10.78 2.84 -17.64
C ASP A 107 -11.34 2.74 -19.06
N THR A 108 -11.44 1.51 -19.56
CA THR A 108 -11.98 1.21 -20.87
C THR A 108 -13.49 1.47 -20.82
N LYS A 109 -13.85 2.76 -20.79
CA LYS A 109 -15.22 3.26 -20.91
C LYS A 109 -15.34 4.42 -21.90
N THR A 110 -14.29 4.71 -22.66
CA THR A 110 -14.33 5.67 -23.78
C THR A 110 -13.88 4.99 -25.06
N ASN A 111 -14.66 4.02 -25.54
CA ASN A 111 -14.57 3.54 -26.93
C ASN A 111 -15.96 3.19 -27.50
N LEU A 112 -16.99 3.96 -27.14
CA LEU A 112 -18.30 3.91 -27.79
C LEU A 112 -18.60 5.13 -28.67
N ILE A 113 -17.68 6.09 -28.82
CA ILE A 113 -17.89 7.29 -29.64
C ILE A 113 -17.11 7.30 -30.96
N ALA A 114 -16.23 6.31 -31.21
CA ALA A 114 -15.41 6.27 -32.42
C ALA A 114 -15.97 5.38 -33.55
N VAL A 115 -17.01 4.57 -33.30
CA VAL A 115 -17.58 3.66 -34.33
C VAL A 115 -18.79 4.29 -35.07
N ALA A 116 -19.24 5.49 -34.67
CA ALA A 116 -20.41 6.14 -35.28
C ALA A 116 -20.08 7.20 -36.36
N ARG A 117 -18.82 7.33 -36.79
CA ARG A 117 -18.41 8.34 -37.80
C ARG A 117 -17.48 7.80 -38.88
N THR A 118 -17.87 6.67 -39.48
CA THR A 118 -17.31 6.21 -40.75
C THR A 118 -18.38 5.44 -41.52
N GLN A 119 -19.45 6.14 -41.86
CA GLN A 119 -20.25 5.89 -43.06
C GLN A 119 -20.53 7.25 -43.70
N GLU A 120 -19.62 7.69 -44.57
CA GLU A 120 -19.90 8.50 -45.75
C GLU A 120 -19.00 8.01 -46.89
#